data_AF-A0A953SKK9-F1
#
_entry.id   AF-A0A953SKK9-F1
#
_cell.length_a   1.000
_cell.length_b   1.000
_cell.length_c   1.000
_cell.angle_alpha   90.00
_cell.angle_beta   90.00
_cell.angle_gamma   90.00
#
_symmetry.space_group_name_H-M   'P 1'
#
loop_
_entity.id
_entity.type
_entity.pdbx_description
1 polymer ?
#
loop_
_entity_poly.entity_id
_entity_poly.type
_entity_poly.pdbx_seq_one_letter_code
_entity_poly.pdbx_strand_id
1 'polypeptide(L)' 'IKEVVEIGRGAETGAGGGSGFAQLALIVRPTPMQAVRDVSHANELMPQKSTFFFPKLATGLFINPLA' A
#
# COMPACT_ATOMS: atom_id res chain seq x y z
N ILE A 1 -12.09 4.55 -2.83
CA ILE A 1 -11.26 3.75 -3.77
C ILE A 1 -12.00 2.43 -4.00
N LYS A 2 -12.42 2.13 -5.24
CA LYS A 2 -13.26 0.95 -5.55
C LYS A 2 -12.66 -0.36 -5.01
N GLU A 3 -11.36 -0.54 -5.21
CA GLU A 3 -10.56 -1.67 -4.69
C GLU A 3 -10.76 -1.92 -3.18
N VAL A 4 -10.67 -0.87 -2.35
CA VAL A 4 -10.80 -0.99 -0.88
C VAL A 4 -12.23 -1.38 -0.47
N VAL A 5 -13.25 -0.89 -1.19
CA VAL A 5 -14.66 -1.22 -0.91
C VAL A 5 -14.94 -2.69 -1.22
N GLU A 6 -14.39 -3.21 -2.32
CA GLU A 6 -14.57 -4.62 -2.71
C GLU A 6 -13.81 -5.59 -1.78
N ILE A 7 -12.64 -5.18 -1.27
CA ILE A 7 -11.94 -5.93 -0.20
C ILE A 7 -12.78 -5.96 1.08
N GLY A 8 -13.36 -4.83 1.50
CA GLY A 8 -14.21 -4.76 2.69
C GLY A 8 -15.52 -5.56 2.57
N ARG A 9 -16.01 -5.76 1.35
CA ARG A 9 -17.18 -6.61 1.05
C ARG A 9 -16.85 -8.09 0.92
N GLY A 10 -15.57 -8.45 0.87
CA GLY A 10 -15.14 -9.83 0.68
C GLY A 10 -15.29 -10.36 -0.74
N ALA A 11 -15.54 -9.48 -1.72
CA ALA A 11 -15.60 -9.85 -3.13
C ALA A 11 -14.19 -10.02 -3.74
N GLU A 12 -13.21 -9.31 -3.17
CA GLU A 12 -11.79 -9.40 -3.52
C GLU A 12 -11.01 -9.94 -2.31
N THR A 13 -10.14 -10.93 -2.55
CA THR A 13 -9.24 -11.44 -1.52
C THR A 13 -7.95 -10.63 -1.59
N GLY A 14 -7.61 -9.93 -0.49
CA GLY A 14 -6.47 -9.01 -0.46
C GLY A 14 -5.10 -9.67 -0.69
N ALA A 15 -4.25 -9.71 0.34
CA ALA A 15 -2.87 -10.17 0.17
C ALA A 15 -2.69 -11.69 0.02
N GLY A 16 -3.75 -12.47 0.29
CA GLY A 16 -3.73 -13.93 0.18
C GLY A 16 -5.04 -14.48 0.74
N GLY A 17 -5.84 -15.12 -0.10
CA GLY A 17 -7.04 -15.83 0.33
C GLY A 17 -7.70 -16.53 -0.86
N GLY A 18 -7.81 -17.85 -0.78
CA GLY A 18 -8.64 -18.68 -1.66
C GLY A 18 -10.01 -18.96 -1.02
N SER A 19 -10.82 -19.83 -1.64
CA SER A 19 -12.07 -20.29 -1.05
C SER A 19 -11.80 -21.01 0.28
N GLY A 20 -12.39 -20.53 1.38
CA GLY A 20 -12.29 -21.14 2.72
C GLY A 20 -11.51 -20.33 3.76
N PHE A 21 -10.92 -19.19 3.42
CA PHE A 21 -10.28 -18.31 4.42
C PHE A 21 -11.30 -17.40 5.11
N ALA A 22 -11.19 -17.26 6.44
CA ALA A 22 -11.95 -16.26 7.18
C ALA A 22 -11.47 -14.85 6.82
N GLN A 23 -12.40 -13.91 6.69
CA GLN A 23 -12.07 -12.50 6.43
C GLN A 23 -11.65 -11.82 7.73
N LEU A 24 -10.45 -11.24 7.73
CA LEU A 24 -9.93 -10.44 8.83
C LEU A 24 -9.36 -9.14 8.29
N ALA A 25 -9.64 -8.04 8.97
CA ALA A 25 -9.06 -6.73 8.68
C ALA A 25 -8.34 -6.18 9.92
N LEU A 26 -7.16 -5.60 9.71
CA LEU A 26 -6.43 -4.86 10.73
C LEU A 26 -6.44 -3.38 10.36
N ILE A 27 -6.96 -2.54 11.26
CA ILE A 27 -6.89 -1.08 11.11
C ILE A 27 -5.66 -0.60 11.89
N VAL A 28 -4.73 0.01 11.17
CA VAL A 28 -3.48 0.54 11.72
C VAL A 28 -3.42 2.04 11.55
N ARG A 29 -2.58 2.71 12.35
CA ARG A 29 -2.30 4.14 12.17
C ARG A 29 -1.64 4.37 10.79
N PRO A 30 -2.02 5.42 10.05
CA PRO A 30 -1.41 5.72 8.77
C PRO A 30 0.06 6.10 8.95
N THR A 31 0.90 5.68 8.01
CA THR A 31 2.32 6.02 7.99
C THR A 31 2.51 7.48 7.59
N PRO A 32 3.04 8.36 8.46
CA PRO A 32 3.29 9.75 8.10
C PRO A 32 4.44 9.86 7.09
N MET A 33 4.42 10.91 6.25
CA MET A 33 5.48 11.16 5.26
C MET A 33 6.87 11.29 5.88
N GLN A 34 6.96 11.80 7.11
CA GLN A 34 8.23 11.92 7.82
C GLN A 34 8.85 10.54 8.10
N ALA A 35 8.05 9.57 8.57
CA ALA A 35 8.55 8.22 8.82
C ALA A 35 9.07 7.53 7.55
N VAL A 36 8.41 7.75 6.40
CA VAL A 36 8.89 7.23 5.12
C VAL A 36 10.26 7.81 4.75
N ARG A 37 10.46 9.11 4.97
CA ARG A 37 11.75 9.79 4.74
C ARG A 37 12.82 9.28 5.69
N ASP A 38 12.51 9.15 6.97
CA ASP A 38 13.46 8.71 8.00
C ASP A 38 13.97 7.29 7.70
N VAL A 39 13.08 6.36 7.38
CA VAL A 39 13.44 4.97 7.00
C VAL A 39 14.28 4.94 5.73
N SER A 40 13.95 5.79 4.75
CA SER A 40 14.70 5.89 3.50
C SER A 40 16.11 6.47 3.72
N HIS A 41 16.24 7.50 4.56
CA HIS A 41 17.53 8.09 4.95
C HIS A 41 18.39 7.14 5.79
N ALA A 42 17.77 6.24 6.55
CA ALA A 42 18.44 5.16 7.25
C ALA A 42 18.88 4.00 6.33
N ASN A 43 18.56 4.05 5.04
CA ASN A 43 18.84 2.99 4.06
C ASN A 43 18.14 1.65 4.42
N GLU A 44 16.95 1.74 5.02
CA GLU A 44 16.11 0.62 5.45
C GLU A 44 14.88 0.43 4.54
N LEU A 45 14.18 -0.70 4.70
CA LEU A 45 13.00 -1.06 3.92
C LEU A 45 11.72 -1.01 4.76
N MET A 46 10.66 -0.44 4.18
CA MET A 46 9.32 -0.50 4.75
C MET A 46 8.73 -1.91 4.62
N PRO A 47 7.93 -2.38 5.59
CA PRO A 47 7.20 -3.64 5.47
C PRO A 47 6.28 -3.64 4.24
N GLN A 48 6.06 -4.81 3.64
CA GLN A 48 5.17 -4.93 2.49
C GLN A 48 3.75 -4.44 2.80
N LYS A 49 3.17 -3.67 1.86
CA LYS A 49 1.79 -3.13 1.95
C LYS A 49 1.54 -2.23 3.18
N SER A 50 2.60 -1.66 3.78
CA SER A 50 2.51 -0.72 4.91
C SER A 50 2.19 0.72 4.50
N THR A 51 2.25 1.03 3.20
CA THR A 51 1.99 2.37 2.66
C THR A 51 1.08 2.29 1.44
N PHE A 52 0.09 3.17 1.37
CA PHE A 52 -0.80 3.32 0.22
C PHE A 52 -0.73 4.76 -0.31
N PHE A 53 -0.06 4.95 -1.45
CA PHE A 53 0.05 6.27 -2.11
C PHE A 53 -1.16 6.51 -3.02
N PHE A 54 -1.82 7.66 -2.85
CA PHE A 54 -2.94 8.08 -3.67
C PHE A 54 -2.72 9.51 -4.20
N PRO A 55 -2.76 9.73 -5.53
CA PRO A 55 -2.92 8.72 -6.59
C PRO A 55 -1.73 7.75 -6.66
N LYS A 56 -1.93 6.59 -7.32
CA LYS A 56 -0.85 5.62 -7.53
C LYS A 56 0.28 6.34 -8.29
N LEU A 57 1.55 6.13 -7.89
CA LEU A 57 2.71 6.81 -8.50
C LEU A 57 2.72 6.70 -10.03
N ALA A 58 2.26 5.55 -10.56
CA ALA A 58 2.14 5.31 -11.99
C ALA A 58 1.25 6.31 -12.74
N THR A 59 0.25 6.91 -12.08
CA THR A 59 -0.73 7.83 -12.71
C THR A 59 -0.12 9.19 -13.07
N GLY A 60 1.12 9.47 -12.67
CA GLY A 60 1.86 10.70 -13.02
C GLY A 60 3.37 10.49 -13.11
N LEU A 61 3.81 9.26 -13.39
CA LEU A 61 5.23 8.93 -13.45
C LEU A 61 5.89 9.64 -14.64
N PHE A 62 6.76 10.59 -14.34
CA PHE A 62 7.66 11.22 -15.29
C PHE A 62 9.09 10.79 -15.00
N ILE A 63 9.75 10.16 -15.98
CA ILE A 63 11.17 9.80 -15.87
C ILE A 63 11.96 10.93 -16.52
N ASN A 64 12.77 11.64 -15.72
CA ASN A 64 13.72 12.63 -16.23
C ASN A 64 15.01 11.90 -16.67
N PRO A 65 15.32 11.80 -17.97
CA PRO A 65 16.58 11.23 -18.41
C PRO A 65 17.71 12.18 -18.03
N LEU A 66 18.64 11.70 -17.20
CA LEU A 66 19.89 12.41 -16.94
C LEU A 66 20.88 11.96 -18.02
N ALA A 67 21.27 12.91 -18.89
CA ALA A 67 22.30 12.72 -19.90
C ALA A 67 23.69 12.64 -19.27
#